data_AF-A0A085WND3-F1
#
_entry.id   AF-A0A085WND3-F1
#
_cell.length_a   1.000
_cell.length_b   1.000
_cell.length_c   1.000
_cell.angle_alpha   90.00
_cell.angle_beta   90.00
_cell.angle_gamma   90.00
#
_symmetry.space_group_name_H-M   'P 1'
#
loop_
_entity.id
_entity.type
_entity.pdbx_description
1 polymer ?
#
loop_
_entity_poly.entity_id
_entity_poly.type
_entity_poly.pdbx_seq_one_letter_code
_entity_poly.pdbx_strand_id
1 'polypeptide(L)'
;MKSLFKGGWVAAALVASACGAPETAGSGASKGQPESQRLAYYDELDLTPPVTVADVSPAPDASGEYHGQVTITLRATDEFSGVASITYVLNGATVGGGTVGGNAVVLPPLTVSGITTVTFYAVDIAGNIESSHGIDINIVVGEEPSPEPEPGPEPTPEPEPGPEPTPEPGPCVQLDLNDYNVFLLGNYTGGTDVRGKVAAGGNIDMQYFSVGAGLEASDIHNVLVAGGNLSLRSGGIFGNTSHGGTVSADGTVTIYRGALSQGTPINFSAEGTALTQLSATLNAQAANGTVRLETWGGLFLEGTNPVLNVFSVNASAFATTKYLSISAPASSLVVVNVVGASATFSGFSTNFGGGIDQTGVLFNFVNATSITLANHGFFGTILAPSAHIHFSNGSFDGGIYAGSMSGNAEGHINPLREIDLCSSEPEPEPGPN
;
A
#
# COMPACT_ATOMS: atom_id res chain seq x y z
N MET A 1 -49.33 -56.12 59.19
CA MET A 1 -50.06 -54.86 59.47
C MET A 1 -50.04 -54.00 58.20
N LYS A 2 -51.16 -53.34 57.90
CA LYS A 2 -51.58 -52.56 56.71
C LYS A 2 -50.47 -51.61 56.16
N SER A 3 -50.12 -51.55 54.87
CA SER A 3 -50.82 -51.05 53.64
C SER A 3 -50.99 -49.53 53.53
N LEU A 4 -50.28 -48.85 52.59
CA LEU A 4 -50.83 -48.09 51.43
C LEU A 4 -49.83 -47.11 50.73
N PHE A 5 -50.05 -46.97 49.43
CA PHE A 5 -49.33 -46.25 48.35
C PHE A 5 -49.51 -44.72 48.28
N LYS A 6 -48.64 -44.08 47.45
CA LYS A 6 -48.82 -42.97 46.46
C LYS A 6 -47.71 -41.91 46.63
N GLY A 7 -47.08 -41.30 45.64
CA GLY A 7 -47.15 -41.25 44.17
C GLY A 7 -46.05 -40.25 43.73
N GLY A 8 -45.37 -40.43 42.61
CA GLY A 8 -45.67 -39.70 41.38
C GLY A 8 -44.38 -39.48 40.58
N TRP A 9 -44.46 -39.76 39.28
CA TRP A 9 -43.37 -39.80 38.32
C TRP A 9 -43.08 -38.40 37.76
N VAL A 10 -41.81 -38.09 37.48
CA VAL A 10 -41.40 -36.91 36.71
C VAL A 10 -41.41 -37.27 35.23
N ALA A 11 -42.26 -36.60 34.45
CA ALA A 11 -42.29 -36.68 32.99
C ALA A 11 -42.23 -35.28 32.39
N ALA A 12 -41.51 -35.18 31.28
CA ALA A 12 -41.27 -34.00 30.48
C ALA A 12 -42.50 -33.56 29.66
N ALA A 13 -42.54 -32.26 29.33
CA ALA A 13 -42.71 -31.69 27.98
C ALA A 13 -43.55 -30.39 27.96
N LEU A 14 -43.01 -29.40 27.24
CA LEU A 14 -43.60 -28.27 26.50
C LEU A 14 -44.81 -27.49 27.08
N VAL A 15 -44.77 -26.15 27.00
CA VAL A 15 -45.44 -25.30 25.98
C VAL A 15 -45.24 -23.81 26.34
N ALA A 16 -45.14 -23.00 25.29
CA ALA A 16 -44.96 -21.55 25.17
C ALA A 16 -45.70 -20.62 26.15
N SER A 17 -45.14 -19.42 26.34
CA SER A 17 -45.93 -18.20 26.56
C SER A 17 -45.28 -16.99 25.92
N ALA A 18 -46.11 -16.23 25.22
CA ALA A 18 -45.79 -15.02 24.48
C ALA A 18 -45.73 -13.76 25.37
N CYS A 19 -44.98 -12.78 24.86
CA CYS A 19 -45.15 -11.31 24.88
C CYS A 19 -45.66 -10.60 26.15
N GLY A 20 -44.79 -9.77 26.72
CA GLY A 20 -45.12 -8.64 27.61
C GLY A 20 -43.86 -7.86 27.99
N ALA A 21 -43.62 -6.72 27.35
CA ALA A 21 -42.63 -5.72 27.75
C ALA A 21 -43.25 -4.71 28.74
N PRO A 22 -42.48 -3.78 29.36
CA PRO A 22 -41.12 -3.91 29.89
C PRO A 22 -41.08 -3.52 31.39
N GLU A 23 -40.24 -4.18 32.19
CA GLU A 23 -39.83 -3.64 33.49
C GLU A 23 -38.32 -3.38 33.50
N THR A 24 -38.00 -2.09 33.50
CA THR A 24 -36.84 -1.43 34.11
C THR A 24 -35.48 -2.12 34.04
N ALA A 25 -34.60 -1.55 33.20
CA ALA A 25 -33.17 -1.79 33.17
C ALA A 25 -32.54 -1.73 34.58
N GLY A 26 -32.11 -2.89 35.07
CA GLY A 26 -31.14 -3.00 36.15
C GLY A 26 -29.73 -2.88 35.57
N SER A 27 -29.05 -1.77 35.89
CA SER A 27 -27.63 -1.60 35.55
C SER A 27 -26.77 -2.58 36.35
N GLY A 28 -26.44 -3.71 35.75
CA GLY A 28 -25.42 -4.64 36.22
C GLY A 28 -24.13 -4.47 35.41
N ALA A 29 -23.60 -3.26 35.29
CA ALA A 29 -22.29 -3.03 34.70
C ALA A 29 -21.21 -3.50 35.69
N SER A 30 -20.52 -4.60 35.39
CA SER A 30 -19.31 -5.01 36.09
C SER A 30 -18.25 -3.92 35.92
N LYS A 31 -17.94 -3.20 37.00
CA LYS A 31 -16.78 -2.31 37.08
C LYS A 31 -15.51 -3.14 36.97
N GLY A 32 -14.72 -2.95 35.90
CA GLY A 32 -13.33 -3.46 35.84
C GLY A 32 -12.81 -4.03 34.52
N GLN A 33 -13.45 -3.80 33.37
CA GLN A 33 -12.90 -4.20 32.06
C GLN A 33 -12.40 -2.95 31.30
N PRO A 34 -11.22 -2.99 30.65
CA PRO A 34 -10.74 -1.89 29.81
C PRO A 34 -11.71 -1.66 28.65
N GLU A 35 -11.85 -0.41 28.20
CA GLU A 35 -12.82 0.02 27.19
C GLU A 35 -12.69 -0.73 25.84
N SER A 36 -11.51 -1.31 25.56
CA SER A 36 -11.23 -2.19 24.41
C SER A 36 -11.96 -3.54 24.42
N GLN A 37 -12.28 -4.10 25.60
CA GLN A 37 -13.05 -5.34 25.70
C GLN A 37 -14.57 -5.12 25.64
N ARG A 38 -15.02 -3.85 25.68
CA ARG A 38 -16.42 -3.48 25.49
C ARG A 38 -16.79 -3.29 24.02
N LEU A 39 -15.81 -3.15 23.11
CA LEU A 39 -16.00 -3.02 21.66
C LEU A 39 -15.94 -4.39 20.95
N ALA A 40 -14.96 -5.24 21.28
CA ALA A 40 -14.83 -6.58 20.70
C ALA A 40 -16.02 -7.53 21.00
N TYR A 41 -16.81 -7.24 22.04
CA TYR A 41 -18.01 -8.03 22.38
C TYR A 41 -19.24 -7.69 21.51
N TYR A 42 -19.26 -6.53 20.83
CA TYR A 42 -20.36 -6.17 19.92
C TYR A 42 -20.10 -6.60 18.48
N ASP A 43 -18.84 -6.65 18.04
CA ASP A 43 -18.47 -7.12 16.69
C ASP A 43 -18.85 -8.59 16.44
N GLU A 44 -18.88 -9.44 17.48
CA GLU A 44 -19.29 -10.86 17.35
C GLU A 44 -20.82 -11.11 17.41
N LEU A 45 -21.63 -10.08 17.70
CA LEU A 45 -23.10 -10.19 17.80
C LEU A 45 -23.85 -9.57 16.62
N ASP A 46 -23.13 -8.96 15.69
CA ASP A 46 -23.74 -8.41 14.48
C ASP A 46 -24.26 -9.55 13.59
N LEU A 47 -25.52 -9.43 13.17
CA LEU A 47 -26.22 -10.37 12.30
C LEU A 47 -26.77 -9.68 11.05
N THR A 48 -26.47 -8.40 10.85
CA THR A 48 -26.94 -7.63 9.69
C THR A 48 -25.86 -7.62 8.62
N PRO A 49 -26.12 -8.17 7.42
CA PRO A 49 -25.18 -8.04 6.33
C PRO A 49 -24.96 -6.59 5.89
N PRO A 50 -23.79 -6.28 5.31
CA PRO A 50 -23.54 -4.99 4.68
C PRO A 50 -24.46 -4.76 3.48
N VAL A 51 -24.49 -3.53 2.97
CA VAL A 51 -25.19 -3.16 1.74
C VAL A 51 -24.22 -2.46 0.79
N THR A 52 -24.07 -2.98 -0.42
CA THR A 52 -23.22 -2.40 -1.47
C THR A 52 -24.02 -1.66 -2.52
N VAL A 53 -23.57 -0.46 -2.87
CA VAL A 53 -24.04 0.32 -4.01
C VAL A 53 -22.95 0.41 -5.10
N ALA A 54 -23.37 0.36 -6.36
CA ALA A 54 -22.50 0.55 -7.52
C ALA A 54 -22.75 1.93 -8.15
N ASP A 55 -21.69 2.70 -8.33
CA ASP A 55 -21.67 3.95 -9.08
C ASP A 55 -20.95 3.74 -10.41
N VAL A 56 -21.62 4.00 -11.52
CA VAL A 56 -21.13 3.70 -12.87
C VAL A 56 -20.98 5.00 -13.65
N SER A 57 -19.78 5.25 -14.18
CA SER A 57 -19.45 6.46 -14.92
C SER A 57 -18.66 6.18 -16.19
N PRO A 58 -18.96 6.83 -17.33
CA PRO A 58 -20.05 7.79 -17.53
C PRO A 58 -21.43 7.12 -17.55
N ALA A 59 -22.51 7.90 -17.45
CA ALA A 59 -23.87 7.38 -17.61
C ALA A 59 -24.10 6.85 -19.05
N PRO A 60 -24.91 5.79 -19.25
CA PRO A 60 -25.21 5.28 -20.57
C PRO A 60 -26.05 6.29 -21.37
N ASP A 61 -26.10 6.08 -22.69
CA ASP A 61 -26.98 6.84 -23.56
C ASP A 61 -28.47 6.46 -23.41
N ALA A 62 -29.32 7.03 -24.26
CA ALA A 62 -30.76 6.78 -24.22
C ALA A 62 -31.17 5.33 -24.56
N SER A 63 -30.30 4.53 -25.19
CA SER A 63 -30.51 3.09 -25.43
C SER A 63 -29.96 2.20 -24.31
N GLY A 64 -29.30 2.78 -23.30
CA GLY A 64 -28.66 2.02 -22.23
C GLY A 64 -27.27 1.50 -22.59
N GLU A 65 -26.65 2.07 -23.63
CA GLU A 65 -25.35 1.68 -24.14
C GLU A 65 -24.27 2.64 -23.64
N TYR A 66 -23.09 2.09 -23.37
CA TYR A 66 -21.94 2.85 -22.94
C TYR A 66 -20.98 3.04 -24.11
N HIS A 67 -20.48 4.26 -24.27
CA HIS A 67 -19.55 4.63 -25.34
C HIS A 67 -18.20 4.96 -24.71
N GLY A 68 -17.15 4.22 -25.10
CA GLY A 68 -15.82 4.38 -24.53
C GLY A 68 -15.62 3.64 -23.20
N GLN A 69 -14.68 4.14 -22.39
CA GLN A 69 -14.29 3.52 -21.13
C GLN A 69 -15.35 3.71 -20.04
N VAL A 70 -15.73 2.62 -19.36
CA VAL A 70 -16.63 2.64 -18.21
C VAL A 70 -15.87 2.29 -16.93
N THR A 71 -16.07 3.10 -15.89
CA THR A 71 -15.54 2.89 -14.54
C THR A 71 -16.68 2.58 -13.58
N ILE A 72 -16.48 1.58 -12.72
CA ILE A 72 -17.46 1.18 -11.70
C ILE A 72 -16.80 1.32 -10.33
N THR A 73 -17.45 2.07 -9.44
CA THR A 73 -17.05 2.17 -8.02
C THR A 73 -18.09 1.47 -7.16
N LEU A 74 -17.67 0.47 -6.39
CA LEU A 74 -18.51 -0.19 -5.40
C LEU A 74 -18.25 0.43 -4.02
N ARG A 75 -19.31 0.70 -3.27
CA ARG A 75 -19.25 1.21 -1.89
C ARG A 75 -20.19 0.41 -1.02
N ALA A 76 -19.65 -0.19 0.03
CA ALA A 76 -20.41 -0.93 1.03
C ALA A 76 -20.54 -0.13 2.32
N THR A 77 -21.68 -0.28 2.97
CA THR A 77 -21.95 0.28 4.31
C THR A 77 -22.51 -0.82 5.20
N ASP A 78 -22.07 -0.82 6.46
CA ASP A 78 -22.65 -1.64 7.52
C ASP A 78 -22.85 -0.78 8.77
N GLU A 79 -23.94 -1.01 9.50
CA GLU A 79 -24.34 -0.17 10.64
C GLU A 79 -23.72 -0.58 11.98
N PHE A 80 -23.14 -1.79 12.09
CA PHE A 80 -22.73 -2.35 13.37
C PHE A 80 -21.25 -2.75 13.40
N SER A 81 -20.85 -3.82 12.72
CA SER A 81 -19.47 -4.33 12.73
C SER A 81 -18.58 -3.67 11.69
N GLY A 82 -19.16 -2.97 10.71
CA GLY A 82 -18.42 -2.33 9.62
C GLY A 82 -18.02 -3.35 8.53
N VAL A 83 -17.57 -2.85 7.38
CA VAL A 83 -17.30 -3.71 6.22
C VAL A 83 -15.88 -4.27 6.27
N ALA A 84 -15.74 -5.60 6.16
CA ALA A 84 -14.45 -6.26 6.06
C ALA A 84 -13.92 -6.30 4.63
N SER A 85 -14.78 -6.64 3.65
CA SER A 85 -14.35 -6.75 2.24
C SER A 85 -15.49 -6.65 1.24
N ILE A 86 -15.14 -6.31 0.00
CA ILE A 86 -16.01 -6.39 -1.18
C ILE A 86 -15.41 -7.39 -2.17
N THR A 87 -16.21 -8.34 -2.64
CA THR A 87 -15.87 -9.29 -3.71
C THR A 87 -16.65 -8.95 -4.96
N TYR A 88 -15.97 -8.97 -6.12
CA TYR A 88 -16.60 -8.77 -7.41
C TYR A 88 -16.08 -9.77 -8.45
N VAL A 89 -16.90 -10.04 -9.46
CA VAL A 89 -16.62 -10.89 -10.61
C VAL A 89 -17.11 -10.19 -11.87
N LEU A 90 -16.27 -10.14 -12.89
CA LEU A 90 -16.58 -9.65 -14.23
C LEU A 90 -16.66 -10.86 -15.17
N ASN A 91 -17.75 -10.97 -15.93
CA ASN A 91 -17.97 -12.02 -16.91
C ASN A 91 -18.46 -11.43 -18.23
N GLY A 92 -18.11 -12.05 -19.36
CA GLY A 92 -18.54 -11.62 -20.69
C GLY A 92 -17.40 -10.99 -21.48
N ALA A 93 -17.61 -9.78 -22.01
CA ALA A 93 -16.62 -9.05 -22.80
C ALA A 93 -15.34 -8.75 -22.02
N THR A 94 -15.48 -8.37 -20.74
CA THR A 94 -14.37 -8.30 -19.78
C THR A 94 -14.50 -9.43 -18.76
N VAL A 95 -13.41 -10.14 -18.50
CA VAL A 95 -13.34 -11.23 -17.50
C VAL A 95 -12.33 -10.89 -16.42
N GLY A 96 -12.72 -11.08 -15.16
CA GLY A 96 -11.87 -10.76 -14.02
C GLY A 96 -12.63 -10.91 -12.70
N GLY A 97 -11.98 -10.53 -11.60
CA GLY A 97 -12.60 -10.54 -10.29
C GLY A 97 -11.55 -10.46 -9.19
N GLY A 98 -12.02 -10.19 -7.97
CA GLY A 98 -11.16 -10.09 -6.81
C GLY A 98 -11.95 -9.80 -5.55
N THR A 99 -11.27 -9.99 -4.41
CA THR A 99 -11.75 -9.58 -3.09
C THR A 99 -10.81 -8.49 -2.59
N VAL A 100 -11.37 -7.33 -2.25
CA VAL A 100 -10.64 -6.17 -1.75
C VAL A 100 -11.07 -5.90 -0.31
N GLY A 101 -10.10 -5.73 0.58
CA GLY A 101 -10.37 -5.38 1.98
C GLY A 101 -10.87 -3.93 2.10
N GLY A 102 -11.79 -3.70 3.04
CA GLY A 102 -12.42 -2.40 3.27
C GLY A 102 -13.77 -2.23 2.58
N ASN A 103 -14.29 -1.01 2.62
CA ASN A 103 -15.68 -0.68 2.29
C ASN A 103 -15.87 -0.01 0.91
N ALA A 104 -14.83 0.11 0.11
CA ALA A 104 -14.93 0.65 -1.24
C ALA A 104 -13.89 0.03 -2.19
N VAL A 105 -14.26 -0.14 -3.45
CA VAL A 105 -13.35 -0.62 -4.50
C VAL A 105 -13.73 0.03 -5.84
N VAL A 106 -12.72 0.49 -6.59
CA VAL A 106 -12.87 0.88 -7.99
C VAL A 106 -12.47 -0.33 -8.84
N LEU A 107 -13.36 -0.78 -9.72
CA LEU A 107 -13.10 -1.93 -10.58
C LEU A 107 -12.12 -1.55 -11.72
N PRO A 108 -11.41 -2.52 -12.32
CA PRO A 108 -10.65 -2.29 -13.54
C PRO A 108 -11.53 -1.65 -14.62
N PRO A 109 -11.01 -0.70 -15.42
CA PRO A 109 -11.80 -0.02 -16.42
C PRO A 109 -12.28 -0.98 -17.50
N LEU A 110 -13.57 -0.90 -17.81
CA LEU A 110 -14.19 -1.70 -18.87
C LEU A 110 -14.02 -0.93 -20.19
N THR A 111 -13.28 -1.51 -21.13
CA THR A 111 -12.99 -0.89 -22.45
C THR A 111 -13.31 -1.82 -23.62
N VAL A 112 -13.65 -3.07 -23.34
CA VAL A 112 -13.91 -4.08 -24.38
C VAL A 112 -15.36 -3.99 -24.83
N SER A 113 -15.56 -3.83 -26.14
CA SER A 113 -16.90 -3.85 -26.76
C SER A 113 -17.65 -5.15 -26.45
N GLY A 114 -18.93 -5.03 -26.11
CA GLY A 114 -19.81 -6.13 -25.73
C GLY A 114 -20.31 -6.03 -24.28
N ILE A 115 -21.13 -7.00 -23.89
CA ILE A 115 -21.76 -7.05 -22.57
C ILE A 115 -20.78 -7.63 -21.54
N THR A 116 -20.54 -6.88 -20.47
CA THR A 116 -19.87 -7.35 -19.25
C THR A 116 -20.88 -7.38 -18.09
N THR A 117 -21.13 -8.55 -17.54
CA THR A 117 -21.91 -8.73 -16.31
C THR A 117 -20.99 -8.60 -15.11
N VAL A 118 -21.31 -7.67 -14.22
CA VAL A 118 -20.59 -7.41 -12.97
C VAL A 118 -21.42 -7.94 -11.82
N THR A 119 -20.90 -8.95 -11.14
CA THR A 119 -21.50 -9.55 -9.94
C THR A 119 -20.69 -9.17 -8.72
N PHE A 120 -21.33 -8.71 -7.65
CA PHE A 120 -20.61 -8.29 -6.44
C PHE A 120 -21.38 -8.60 -5.16
N TYR A 121 -20.64 -8.73 -4.05
CA TYR A 121 -21.17 -8.79 -2.68
C TYR A 121 -20.08 -8.36 -1.66
N ALA A 122 -20.48 -7.84 -0.51
CA ALA A 122 -19.65 -7.49 0.62
C ALA A 122 -19.82 -8.43 1.82
N VAL A 123 -18.80 -8.45 2.67
CA VAL A 123 -18.74 -9.17 3.95
C VAL A 123 -18.36 -8.18 5.05
N ASP A 124 -19.05 -8.21 6.19
CA ASP A 124 -18.72 -7.39 7.36
C ASP A 124 -17.63 -8.03 8.25
N ILE A 125 -17.24 -7.33 9.33
CA ILE A 125 -16.22 -7.83 10.27
C ILE A 125 -16.75 -9.04 11.09
N ALA A 126 -18.06 -9.10 11.31
CA ALA A 126 -18.72 -10.21 12.00
C ALA A 126 -18.88 -11.49 11.15
N GLY A 127 -18.64 -11.39 9.84
CA GLY A 127 -18.76 -12.47 8.86
C GLY A 127 -20.13 -12.60 8.19
N ASN A 128 -21.05 -11.64 8.34
CA ASN A 128 -22.29 -11.63 7.57
C ASN A 128 -22.02 -11.22 6.12
N ILE A 129 -22.68 -11.92 5.19
CA ILE A 129 -22.47 -11.77 3.74
C ILE A 129 -23.76 -11.23 3.12
N GLU A 130 -23.66 -10.17 2.34
CA GLU A 130 -24.84 -9.63 1.65
C GLU A 130 -25.32 -10.54 0.51
N SER A 131 -26.54 -10.29 0.02
CA SER A 131 -27.02 -10.96 -1.20
C SER A 131 -26.27 -10.42 -2.41
N SER A 132 -25.88 -11.31 -3.31
CA SER A 132 -25.12 -10.90 -4.50
C SER A 132 -25.95 -10.01 -5.43
N HIS A 133 -25.35 -8.90 -5.83
CA HIS A 133 -25.88 -7.95 -6.82
C HIS A 133 -25.31 -8.24 -8.21
N GLY A 134 -26.06 -7.87 -9.26
CA GLY A 134 -25.65 -8.00 -10.66
C GLY A 134 -26.05 -6.79 -11.48
N ILE A 135 -25.10 -6.24 -12.25
CA ILE A 135 -25.35 -5.18 -13.24
C ILE A 135 -24.71 -5.57 -14.58
N ASP A 136 -25.38 -5.28 -15.69
CA ASP A 136 -24.87 -5.53 -17.04
C ASP A 136 -24.42 -4.21 -17.68
N ILE A 137 -23.20 -4.19 -18.21
CA ILE A 137 -22.59 -3.04 -18.90
C ILE A 137 -22.37 -3.42 -20.36
N ASN A 138 -23.11 -2.80 -21.28
CA ASN A 138 -22.94 -3.01 -22.72
C ASN A 138 -22.12 -1.86 -23.32
N ILE A 139 -20.86 -2.15 -23.68
CA ILE A 139 -19.99 -1.16 -24.33
C ILE A 139 -20.10 -1.30 -25.84
N VAL A 140 -20.34 -0.19 -26.54
CA VAL A 140 -20.32 -0.12 -28.00
C VAL A 140 -19.14 0.75 -28.42
N VAL A 141 -18.18 0.14 -29.10
CA VAL A 141 -17.10 0.89 -29.79
C VAL A 141 -17.55 1.09 -31.23
N GLY A 142 -17.72 2.35 -31.63
CA GLY A 142 -18.07 2.69 -33.02
C GLY A 142 -16.98 2.20 -33.96
N GLU A 143 -17.34 1.36 -34.94
CA GLU A 143 -16.46 1.06 -36.06
C GLU A 143 -16.23 2.37 -36.82
N GLU A 144 -15.00 2.88 -36.82
CA GLU A 144 -14.65 3.93 -37.78
C GLU A 144 -14.79 3.36 -39.20
N PRO A 145 -15.53 4.04 -40.10
CA PRO A 145 -15.69 3.56 -41.46
C PRO A 145 -14.33 3.57 -42.18
N SER A 146 -14.00 2.44 -42.79
CA SER A 146 -12.81 2.25 -43.63
C SER A 146 -12.75 3.34 -44.73
N PRO A 147 -11.60 4.02 -44.95
CA PRO A 147 -11.53 5.07 -45.95
C PRO A 147 -11.52 4.48 -47.38
N GLU A 148 -12.42 4.98 -48.23
CA GLU A 148 -12.37 4.80 -49.69
C GLU A 148 -11.16 5.56 -50.29
N PRO A 149 -10.59 5.10 -51.43
CA PRO A 149 -9.42 5.76 -52.02
C PRO A 149 -9.82 7.00 -52.82
N GLU A 150 -9.32 8.17 -52.46
CA GLU A 150 -9.55 9.42 -53.20
C GLU A 150 -8.58 9.64 -54.38
N PRO A 151 -9.04 10.24 -55.50
CA PRO A 151 -8.19 10.83 -56.54
C PRO A 151 -7.79 12.29 -56.21
N GLY A 152 -6.53 12.64 -56.54
CA GLY A 152 -5.83 13.86 -56.09
C GLY A 152 -6.22 15.23 -56.69
N PRO A 153 -5.38 16.27 -56.52
CA PRO A 153 -5.67 17.37 -55.60
C PRO A 153 -6.02 18.71 -56.28
N GLU A 154 -6.78 19.56 -55.58
CA GLU A 154 -6.76 21.02 -55.74
C GLU A 154 -6.15 21.68 -54.48
N PRO A 155 -5.43 22.81 -54.60
CA PRO A 155 -4.78 23.43 -53.45
C PRO A 155 -5.77 24.31 -52.67
N THR A 156 -5.96 23.99 -51.39
CA THR A 156 -6.65 24.82 -50.39
C THR A 156 -5.67 25.27 -49.31
N PRO A 157 -5.93 26.42 -48.65
CA PRO A 157 -4.98 27.09 -47.77
C PRO A 157 -4.69 26.25 -46.52
N GLU A 158 -3.45 26.40 -46.04
CA GLU A 158 -2.89 25.66 -44.90
C GLU A 158 -3.76 25.80 -43.64
N PRO A 159 -4.19 24.70 -43.01
CA PRO A 159 -4.97 24.77 -41.78
C PRO A 159 -4.07 25.15 -40.61
N GLU A 160 -4.58 26.01 -39.72
CA GLU A 160 -3.91 26.30 -38.44
C GLU A 160 -3.68 24.98 -37.67
N PRO A 161 -2.56 24.85 -36.92
CA PRO A 161 -2.31 23.65 -36.12
C PRO A 161 -3.46 23.45 -35.14
N GLY A 162 -4.13 22.30 -35.23
CA GLY A 162 -5.11 21.89 -34.23
C GLY A 162 -4.44 21.78 -32.84
N PRO A 163 -5.20 21.99 -31.75
CA PRO A 163 -4.67 21.84 -30.40
C PRO A 163 -4.09 20.43 -30.23
N GLU A 164 -2.86 20.36 -29.70
CA GLU A 164 -2.24 19.08 -29.36
C GLU A 164 -3.16 18.27 -28.44
N PRO A 165 -3.24 16.94 -28.63
CA PRO A 165 -4.04 16.08 -27.75
C PRO A 165 -3.60 16.31 -26.31
N THR A 166 -4.56 16.69 -25.47
CA THR A 166 -4.34 16.86 -24.04
C THR A 166 -3.93 15.50 -23.47
N PRO A 167 -2.79 15.38 -22.79
CA PRO A 167 -2.32 14.09 -22.27
C PRO A 167 -3.38 13.51 -21.32
N GLU A 168 -3.75 12.25 -21.54
CA GLU A 168 -4.66 11.52 -20.65
C GLU A 168 -4.12 11.56 -19.21
N PRO A 169 -4.97 11.75 -18.19
CA PRO A 169 -4.55 11.70 -16.80
C PRO A 169 -3.88 10.35 -16.51
N GLY A 170 -2.60 10.39 -16.11
CA GLY A 170 -1.86 9.18 -15.76
C GLY A 170 -2.51 8.44 -14.57
N PRO A 171 -2.26 7.13 -14.43
CA PRO A 171 -2.79 6.33 -13.34
C PRO A 171 -2.36 6.91 -11.98
N CYS A 172 -3.29 6.98 -11.03
CA CYS A 172 -3.02 7.39 -9.66
C CYS A 172 -1.93 6.50 -9.04
N VAL A 173 -0.89 7.12 -8.49
CA VAL A 173 0.18 6.41 -7.79
C VAL A 173 -0.04 6.60 -6.29
N GLN A 174 -0.49 5.55 -5.61
CA GLN A 174 -0.46 5.50 -4.15
C GLN A 174 0.92 5.03 -3.69
N LEU A 175 1.43 5.69 -2.65
CA LEU A 175 2.80 5.52 -2.18
C LEU A 175 2.83 4.95 -0.77
N ASP A 176 2.60 3.65 -0.68
CA ASP A 176 2.52 2.92 0.59
C ASP A 176 3.91 2.41 1.02
N LEU A 177 4.84 3.34 1.25
CA LEU A 177 6.23 3.06 1.65
C LEU A 177 6.53 3.56 3.07
N ASN A 178 5.55 3.48 3.97
CA ASN A 178 5.63 4.08 5.32
C ASN A 178 5.39 3.10 6.49
N ASP A 179 4.91 1.88 6.25
CA ASP A 179 4.64 0.91 7.33
C ASP A 179 5.92 0.25 7.88
N TYR A 180 6.93 0.06 7.02
CA TYR A 180 8.21 -0.57 7.40
C TYR A 180 9.40 0.39 7.30
N ASN A 181 10.30 0.29 8.27
CA ASN A 181 11.64 0.87 8.15
C ASN A 181 12.48 0.05 7.19
N VAL A 182 12.32 -1.28 7.21
CA VAL A 182 13.00 -2.21 6.30
C VAL A 182 11.99 -3.24 5.80
N PHE A 183 11.78 -3.31 4.50
CA PHE A 183 10.98 -4.30 3.81
C PHE A 183 11.79 -4.94 2.68
N LEU A 184 12.03 -6.24 2.77
CA LEU A 184 12.90 -6.95 1.83
C LEU A 184 12.16 -8.11 1.18
N LEU A 185 12.35 -8.32 -0.12
CA LEU A 185 11.74 -9.47 -0.82
C LEU A 185 12.50 -10.78 -0.54
N GLY A 186 13.79 -10.67 -0.24
CA GLY A 186 14.72 -11.75 0.04
C GLY A 186 15.27 -11.68 1.47
N ASN A 187 16.57 -11.95 1.62
CA ASN A 187 17.19 -12.09 2.95
C ASN A 187 17.61 -10.75 3.56
N TYR A 188 17.61 -10.71 4.90
CA TYR A 188 18.32 -9.71 5.69
C TYR A 188 19.44 -10.38 6.49
N THR A 189 20.68 -9.92 6.39
CA THR A 189 21.82 -10.54 7.09
C THR A 189 22.73 -9.52 7.75
N GLY A 190 23.13 -9.78 9.00
CA GLY A 190 24.02 -8.91 9.78
C GLY A 190 23.31 -7.69 10.41
N GLY A 191 21.98 -7.64 10.34
CA GLY A 191 21.19 -6.52 10.85
C GLY A 191 21.40 -6.29 12.35
N THR A 192 21.30 -5.02 12.74
CA THR A 192 21.44 -4.54 14.11
C THR A 192 20.20 -3.72 14.48
N ASP A 193 20.34 -2.53 15.04
CA ASP A 193 19.22 -1.70 15.49
C ASP A 193 18.38 -1.12 14.35
N VAL A 194 17.07 -1.37 14.37
CA VAL A 194 16.06 -0.74 13.52
C VAL A 194 14.92 -0.26 14.42
N ARG A 195 14.77 1.06 14.54
CA ARG A 195 13.83 1.68 15.49
C ARG A 195 12.37 1.34 15.14
N GLY A 196 12.04 1.14 13.87
CA GLY A 196 10.72 0.75 13.37
C GLY A 196 10.57 -0.74 13.04
N LYS A 197 9.61 -1.06 12.16
CA LYS A 197 9.30 -2.44 11.75
C LYS A 197 10.27 -2.97 10.69
N VAL A 198 10.47 -4.29 10.69
CA VAL A 198 11.32 -5.03 9.75
C VAL A 198 10.56 -6.23 9.17
N ALA A 199 10.54 -6.34 7.85
CA ALA A 199 10.02 -7.51 7.14
C ALA A 199 11.01 -7.98 6.07
N ALA A 200 11.17 -9.29 5.94
CA ALA A 200 11.97 -9.90 4.87
C ALA A 200 11.30 -11.18 4.38
N GLY A 201 11.09 -11.33 3.07
CA GLY A 201 10.48 -12.52 2.48
C GLY A 201 11.34 -13.77 2.58
N GLY A 202 12.65 -13.59 2.77
CA GLY A 202 13.61 -14.65 3.01
C GLY A 202 13.93 -14.85 4.50
N ASN A 203 15.18 -15.26 4.76
CA ASN A 203 15.70 -15.43 6.10
C ASN A 203 16.15 -14.09 6.69
N ILE A 204 16.03 -13.96 8.01
CA ILE A 204 16.60 -12.84 8.77
C ILE A 204 17.67 -13.38 9.71
N ASP A 205 18.86 -12.79 9.67
CA ASP A 205 19.96 -13.01 10.60
C ASP A 205 20.38 -11.67 11.22
N MET A 206 20.25 -11.56 12.55
CA MET A 206 20.53 -10.32 13.30
C MET A 206 21.29 -10.61 14.60
N GLN A 207 22.21 -9.71 14.94
CA GLN A 207 23.00 -9.80 16.16
C GLN A 207 23.22 -8.41 16.79
N TYR A 208 23.15 -8.31 18.13
CA TYR A 208 23.28 -7.04 18.85
C TYR A 208 22.26 -6.03 18.33
N PHE A 209 20.99 -6.39 18.44
CA PHE A 209 19.92 -5.69 17.72
C PHE A 209 18.77 -5.26 18.64
N SER A 210 18.04 -4.27 18.17
CA SER A 210 16.75 -3.84 18.70
C SER A 210 15.82 -3.53 17.53
N VAL A 211 14.66 -4.20 17.46
CA VAL A 211 13.64 -3.96 16.42
C VAL A 211 12.37 -3.39 17.04
N GLY A 212 11.89 -2.26 16.51
CA GLY A 212 10.62 -1.64 16.93
C GLY A 212 10.66 -0.86 18.25
N ALA A 213 11.85 -0.63 18.83
CA ALA A 213 11.97 0.09 20.11
C ALA A 213 11.53 1.56 20.05
N GLY A 214 11.46 2.14 18.84
CA GLY A 214 10.96 3.48 18.61
C GLY A 214 9.46 3.56 18.35
N LEU A 215 8.76 2.42 18.27
CA LEU A 215 7.33 2.36 17.98
C LEU A 215 6.49 2.69 19.22
N GLU A 216 5.32 3.30 18.97
CA GLU A 216 4.28 3.51 19.96
C GLU A 216 3.90 2.20 20.66
N ALA A 217 3.48 2.27 21.92
CA ALA A 217 3.29 1.06 22.72
C ALA A 217 2.18 0.12 22.24
N SER A 218 1.22 0.65 21.49
CA SER A 218 0.15 -0.11 20.85
C SER A 218 0.52 -0.65 19.46
N ASP A 219 1.57 -0.12 18.81
CA ASP A 219 1.98 -0.56 17.48
C ASP A 219 2.90 -1.79 17.58
N ILE A 220 2.25 -2.92 17.87
CA ILE A 220 2.92 -4.21 18.07
C ILE A 220 2.68 -5.18 16.90
N HIS A 221 1.96 -4.79 15.85
CA HIS A 221 1.61 -5.71 14.77
C HIS A 221 2.76 -5.84 13.76
N ASN A 222 3.12 -7.08 13.41
CA ASN A 222 4.13 -7.38 12.39
C ASN A 222 5.46 -6.61 12.53
N VAL A 223 5.93 -6.43 13.77
CA VAL A 223 7.15 -5.65 14.05
C VAL A 223 8.40 -6.31 13.47
N LEU A 224 8.47 -7.64 13.52
CA LEU A 224 9.51 -8.42 12.83
C LEU A 224 8.90 -9.60 12.08
N VAL A 225 9.04 -9.66 10.76
CA VAL A 225 8.49 -10.73 9.93
C VAL A 225 9.55 -11.33 9.03
N ALA A 226 9.83 -12.64 9.17
CA ALA A 226 10.61 -13.39 8.19
C ALA A 226 9.73 -14.39 7.43
N GLY A 227 9.72 -14.33 6.10
CA GLY A 227 9.09 -15.37 5.29
C GLY A 227 9.81 -16.72 5.40
N GLY A 228 11.10 -16.71 5.73
CA GLY A 228 11.94 -17.87 5.97
C GLY A 228 12.32 -18.08 7.45
N ASN A 229 13.58 -18.45 7.69
CA ASN A 229 14.14 -18.72 9.01
C ASN A 229 14.50 -17.42 9.75
N LEU A 230 14.37 -17.44 11.08
CA LEU A 230 14.88 -16.40 11.97
C LEU A 230 16.12 -16.89 12.71
N SER A 231 17.24 -16.17 12.59
CA SER A 231 18.45 -16.37 13.38
C SER A 231 18.74 -15.11 14.18
N LEU A 232 18.57 -15.17 15.50
CA LEU A 232 18.62 -14.01 16.39
C LEU A 232 19.61 -14.24 17.52
N ARG A 233 20.49 -13.26 17.77
CA ARG A 233 21.51 -13.35 18.82
C ARG A 233 21.63 -12.02 19.56
N SER A 234 21.52 -12.03 20.89
CA SER A 234 21.69 -10.81 21.71
C SER A 234 20.89 -9.60 21.23
N GLY A 235 19.59 -9.53 21.57
CA GLY A 235 18.77 -8.42 21.11
C GLY A 235 17.34 -8.39 21.65
N GLY A 236 16.62 -7.33 21.29
CA GLY A 236 15.24 -7.08 21.70
C GLY A 236 14.31 -6.85 20.51
N ILE A 237 13.06 -7.31 20.62
CA ILE A 237 12.00 -7.02 19.64
C ILE A 237 10.82 -6.43 20.40
N PHE A 238 10.26 -5.32 19.96
CA PHE A 238 9.26 -4.56 20.73
C PHE A 238 7.83 -4.67 20.16
N GLY A 239 7.48 -5.87 19.70
CA GLY A 239 6.15 -6.25 19.25
C GLY A 239 6.10 -7.67 18.69
N ASN A 240 5.02 -8.00 17.99
CA ASN A 240 4.77 -9.33 17.44
C ASN A 240 5.81 -9.68 16.38
N THR A 241 6.28 -10.92 16.45
CA THR A 241 7.30 -11.49 15.57
C THR A 241 6.75 -12.71 14.87
N SER A 242 6.91 -12.80 13.55
CA SER A 242 6.45 -13.92 12.73
C SER A 242 7.57 -14.54 11.91
N HIS A 243 7.51 -15.85 11.71
CA HIS A 243 8.45 -16.58 10.84
C HIS A 243 7.77 -17.68 10.03
N GLY A 244 8.16 -17.88 8.77
CA GLY A 244 7.69 -19.02 7.98
C GLY A 244 8.48 -20.32 8.23
N GLY A 245 9.77 -20.19 8.54
CA GLY A 245 10.72 -21.30 8.69
C GLY A 245 11.01 -21.69 10.15
N THR A 246 12.26 -22.03 10.45
CA THR A 246 12.73 -22.35 11.80
C THR A 246 13.26 -21.11 12.53
N VAL A 247 13.23 -21.14 13.87
CA VAL A 247 13.83 -20.10 14.73
C VAL A 247 15.05 -20.65 15.45
N SER A 248 16.15 -19.92 15.36
CA SER A 248 17.36 -20.10 16.15
C SER A 248 17.64 -18.81 16.92
N ALA A 249 17.17 -18.74 18.17
CA ALA A 249 17.43 -17.63 19.07
C ALA A 249 18.29 -18.09 20.25
N ASP A 250 19.30 -17.31 20.64
CA ASP A 250 20.01 -17.56 21.89
C ASP A 250 19.20 -17.10 23.12
N GLY A 251 19.64 -17.50 24.32
CA GLY A 251 18.96 -17.14 25.58
C GLY A 251 19.01 -15.66 25.95
N THR A 252 19.62 -14.81 25.12
CA THR A 252 19.72 -13.35 25.34
C THR A 252 18.77 -12.55 24.47
N VAL A 253 17.99 -13.22 23.59
CA VAL A 253 16.94 -12.58 22.80
C VAL A 253 15.67 -12.42 23.63
N THR A 254 15.09 -11.22 23.63
CA THR A 254 13.83 -10.91 24.33
C THR A 254 12.80 -10.33 23.36
N ILE A 255 11.55 -10.81 23.44
CA ILE A 255 10.41 -10.20 22.76
C ILE A 255 9.59 -9.44 23.81
N TYR A 256 9.60 -8.13 23.72
CA TYR A 256 8.86 -7.20 24.56
C TYR A 256 7.50 -6.90 23.93
N ARG A 257 6.43 -6.99 24.74
CA ARG A 257 5.05 -6.60 24.35
C ARG A 257 4.52 -7.29 23.09
N GLY A 258 5.01 -8.48 22.78
CA GLY A 258 4.59 -9.24 21.63
C GLY A 258 4.79 -10.73 21.80
N ALA A 259 4.33 -11.49 20.82
CA ALA A 259 4.50 -12.93 20.76
C ALA A 259 5.32 -13.34 19.53
N LEU A 260 6.01 -14.47 19.65
CA LEU A 260 6.58 -15.19 18.51
C LEU A 260 5.53 -16.16 17.97
N SER A 261 5.21 -16.07 16.69
CA SER A 261 4.32 -17.00 16.01
C SER A 261 4.95 -17.54 14.73
N GLN A 262 4.61 -18.77 14.38
CA GLN A 262 4.93 -19.31 13.06
C GLN A 262 3.81 -18.95 12.09
N GLY A 263 4.18 -18.40 10.92
CA GLY A 263 3.27 -17.93 9.89
C GLY A 263 3.93 -16.86 9.01
N THR A 264 3.32 -16.60 7.86
CA THR A 264 3.74 -15.56 6.91
C THR A 264 2.59 -14.56 6.71
N PRO A 265 2.41 -13.60 7.64
CA PRO A 265 1.30 -12.64 7.58
C PRO A 265 1.38 -11.66 6.40
N ILE A 266 2.50 -11.63 5.69
CA ILE A 266 2.75 -10.77 4.53
C ILE A 266 2.88 -11.63 3.27
N ASN A 267 2.20 -11.25 2.19
CA ASN A 267 2.37 -11.84 0.88
C ASN A 267 3.51 -11.16 0.10
N PHE A 268 4.75 -11.52 0.41
CA PHE A 268 5.94 -10.91 -0.21
C PHE A 268 5.99 -11.01 -1.75
N SER A 269 5.30 -11.98 -2.36
CA SER A 269 5.23 -12.07 -3.82
C SER A 269 4.33 -10.98 -4.42
N ALA A 270 3.18 -10.72 -3.79
CA ALA A 270 2.28 -9.64 -4.21
C ALA A 270 2.94 -8.28 -3.96
N GLU A 271 3.50 -8.07 -2.76
CA GLU A 271 4.23 -6.85 -2.42
C GLU A 271 5.42 -6.60 -3.35
N GLY A 272 6.19 -7.64 -3.70
CA GLY A 272 7.29 -7.51 -4.67
C GLY A 272 6.82 -7.06 -6.05
N THR A 273 5.68 -7.59 -6.50
CA THR A 273 5.07 -7.16 -7.78
C THR A 273 4.65 -5.69 -7.71
N ALA A 274 4.00 -5.27 -6.63
CA ALA A 274 3.58 -3.90 -6.40
C ALA A 274 4.76 -2.92 -6.35
N LEU A 275 5.83 -3.25 -5.62
CA LEU A 275 7.04 -2.44 -5.53
C LEU A 275 7.76 -2.32 -6.88
N THR A 276 7.84 -3.39 -7.67
CA THR A 276 8.39 -3.34 -9.03
C THR A 276 7.54 -2.48 -9.95
N GLN A 277 6.22 -2.59 -9.89
CA GLN A 277 5.31 -1.77 -10.68
C GLN A 277 5.41 -0.29 -10.28
N LEU A 278 5.42 0.02 -8.98
CA LEU A 278 5.62 1.36 -8.45
C LEU A 278 6.94 1.97 -8.95
N SER A 279 8.03 1.22 -8.89
CA SER A 279 9.33 1.66 -9.40
C SER A 279 9.29 2.01 -10.89
N ALA A 280 8.60 1.20 -11.70
CA ALA A 280 8.41 1.45 -13.12
C ALA A 280 7.54 2.69 -13.37
N THR A 281 6.43 2.86 -12.63
CA THR A 281 5.53 4.01 -12.75
C THR A 281 6.23 5.32 -12.37
N LEU A 282 7.02 5.32 -11.30
CA LEU A 282 7.83 6.48 -10.89
C LEU A 282 8.91 6.84 -11.91
N ASN A 283 9.51 5.83 -12.56
CA ASN A 283 10.48 6.04 -13.63
C ASN A 283 9.84 6.63 -14.90
N ALA A 284 8.57 6.34 -15.16
CA ALA A 284 7.83 6.87 -16.30
C ALA A 284 7.42 8.34 -16.12
N GLN A 285 7.47 8.89 -14.90
CA GLN A 285 7.15 10.29 -14.65
C GLN A 285 8.16 11.22 -15.33
N ALA A 286 7.66 12.25 -16.01
CA ALA A 286 8.51 13.23 -16.66
C ALA A 286 9.37 13.98 -15.63
N ALA A 287 10.68 14.02 -15.86
CA ALA A 287 11.57 14.85 -15.06
C ALA A 287 11.17 16.32 -15.19
N ASN A 288 10.97 16.98 -14.05
CA ASN A 288 10.53 18.38 -13.99
C ASN A 288 11.41 19.25 -13.08
N GLY A 289 12.46 18.67 -12.48
CA GLY A 289 13.48 19.38 -11.73
C GLY A 289 14.80 19.49 -12.49
N THR A 290 15.71 20.34 -11.98
CA THR A 290 17.06 20.52 -12.54
C THR A 290 18.08 19.67 -11.81
N VAL A 291 18.91 18.94 -12.57
CA VAL A 291 20.06 18.19 -12.04
C VAL A 291 21.36 18.88 -12.47
N ARG A 292 22.21 19.24 -11.51
CA ARG A 292 23.54 19.81 -11.76
C ARG A 292 24.60 19.03 -11.01
N LEU A 293 25.52 18.41 -11.76
CA LEU A 293 26.71 17.76 -11.21
C LEU A 293 27.94 18.63 -11.49
N GLU A 294 28.59 19.08 -10.42
CA GLU A 294 29.80 19.89 -10.48
C GLU A 294 31.06 19.02 -10.48
N THR A 295 32.11 19.51 -11.13
CA THR A 295 33.39 18.79 -11.24
C THR A 295 34.08 18.56 -9.89
N TRP A 296 33.79 19.37 -8.87
CA TRP A 296 34.31 19.19 -7.51
C TRP A 296 33.53 18.12 -6.71
N GLY A 297 32.44 17.57 -7.25
CA GLY A 297 31.62 16.53 -6.61
C GLY A 297 30.31 17.03 -5.97
N GLY A 298 29.86 18.25 -6.29
CA GLY A 298 28.56 18.74 -5.85
C GLY A 298 27.43 18.25 -6.75
N LEU A 299 26.48 17.49 -6.22
CA LEU A 299 25.27 17.08 -6.92
C LEU A 299 24.08 17.89 -6.37
N PHE A 300 23.46 18.70 -7.21
CA PHE A 300 22.36 19.57 -6.87
C PHE A 300 21.09 19.14 -7.61
N LEU A 301 20.03 18.88 -6.86
CA LEU A 301 18.70 18.56 -7.34
C LEU A 301 17.78 19.71 -6.92
N GLU A 302 17.35 20.54 -7.87
CA GLU A 302 16.54 21.73 -7.62
C GLU A 302 15.15 21.56 -8.24
N GLY A 303 14.12 21.50 -7.39
CA GLY A 303 12.72 21.37 -7.75
C GLY A 303 11.91 22.55 -7.21
N THR A 304 10.88 22.95 -7.94
CA THR A 304 10.00 24.08 -7.57
C THR A 304 8.53 23.71 -7.59
N ASN A 305 8.18 22.51 -8.04
CA ASN A 305 6.80 22.06 -8.11
C ASN A 305 6.27 21.83 -6.67
N PRO A 306 5.11 22.37 -6.30
CA PRO A 306 4.59 22.26 -4.94
C PRO A 306 4.11 20.85 -4.56
N VAL A 307 3.92 19.97 -5.55
CA VAL A 307 3.39 18.60 -5.37
C VAL A 307 4.47 17.55 -5.63
N LEU A 308 5.05 17.52 -6.83
CA LEU A 308 5.96 16.45 -7.25
C LEU A 308 7.16 16.99 -8.03
N ASN A 309 8.36 16.67 -7.57
CA ASN A 309 9.63 17.01 -8.20
C ASN A 309 10.37 15.72 -8.61
N VAL A 310 10.50 15.49 -9.91
CA VAL A 310 11.10 14.27 -10.47
C VAL A 310 12.47 14.61 -11.08
N PHE A 311 13.47 13.83 -10.68
CA PHE A 311 14.84 13.91 -11.18
C PHE A 311 15.28 12.57 -11.75
N SER A 312 16.10 12.58 -12.80
CA SER A 312 16.81 11.40 -13.29
C SER A 312 18.31 11.58 -13.09
N VAL A 313 18.95 10.65 -12.39
CA VAL A 313 20.37 10.71 -12.05
C VAL A 313 21.03 9.38 -12.38
N ASN A 314 22.13 9.42 -13.14
CA ASN A 314 22.95 8.22 -13.36
C ASN A 314 23.55 7.74 -12.04
N ALA A 315 23.44 6.44 -11.75
CA ALA A 315 23.96 5.81 -10.54
C ALA A 315 25.46 6.06 -10.32
N SER A 316 26.23 6.20 -11.40
CA SER A 316 27.66 6.51 -11.35
C SER A 316 27.98 7.90 -10.79
N ALA A 317 27.03 8.84 -10.79
CA ALA A 317 27.25 10.18 -10.24
C ALA A 317 27.59 10.11 -8.75
N PHE A 318 26.87 9.27 -7.99
CA PHE A 318 27.03 9.12 -6.54
C PHE A 318 28.41 8.62 -6.10
N ALA A 319 29.12 7.88 -6.97
CA ALA A 319 30.49 7.44 -6.69
C ALA A 319 31.49 8.62 -6.64
N THR A 320 31.17 9.71 -7.32
CA THR A 320 32.01 10.93 -7.36
C THR A 320 31.48 12.05 -6.47
N THR A 321 30.24 11.94 -5.99
CA THR A 321 29.60 12.93 -5.14
C THR A 321 30.34 13.10 -3.81
N LYS A 322 30.52 14.35 -3.40
CA LYS A 322 31.07 14.80 -2.12
C LYS A 322 30.06 15.63 -1.33
N TYR A 323 29.05 16.17 -2.02
CA TYR A 323 27.95 16.92 -1.43
C TYR A 323 26.69 16.72 -2.27
N LEU A 324 25.61 16.28 -1.65
CA LEU A 324 24.28 16.18 -2.24
C LEU A 324 23.39 17.27 -1.67
N SER A 325 22.83 18.12 -2.53
CA SER A 325 21.80 19.10 -2.16
C SER A 325 20.49 18.74 -2.84
N ILE A 326 19.42 18.63 -2.06
CA ILE A 326 18.06 18.42 -2.56
C ILE A 326 17.22 19.59 -2.08
N SER A 327 16.69 20.37 -3.01
CA SER A 327 15.92 21.57 -2.71
C SER A 327 14.57 21.49 -3.39
N ALA A 328 13.50 21.54 -2.60
CA ALA A 328 12.12 21.48 -3.08
C ALA A 328 11.16 22.06 -2.02
N PRO A 329 9.93 22.45 -2.38
CA PRO A 329 8.94 22.93 -1.42
C PRO A 329 8.65 21.91 -0.30
N ALA A 330 8.45 22.39 0.92
CA ALA A 330 8.32 21.56 2.13
C ALA A 330 7.29 20.41 2.03
N SER A 331 6.13 20.66 1.41
CA SER A 331 5.05 19.67 1.29
C SER A 331 5.12 18.80 0.03
N SER A 332 6.11 19.02 -0.83
CA SER A 332 6.25 18.27 -2.08
C SER A 332 6.91 16.90 -1.87
N LEU A 333 6.71 15.99 -2.83
CA LEU A 333 7.50 14.78 -2.99
C LEU A 333 8.68 15.04 -3.92
N VAL A 334 9.86 14.56 -3.55
CA VAL A 334 11.00 14.42 -4.45
C VAL A 334 11.17 12.95 -4.81
N VAL A 335 11.15 12.65 -6.12
CA VAL A 335 11.47 11.33 -6.67
C VAL A 335 12.79 11.44 -7.42
N VAL A 336 13.82 10.78 -6.91
CA VAL A 336 15.11 10.66 -7.58
C VAL A 336 15.17 9.29 -8.26
N ASN A 337 14.88 9.26 -9.56
CA ASN A 337 15.07 8.07 -10.39
C ASN A 337 16.57 7.85 -10.62
N VAL A 338 17.14 6.88 -9.92
CA VAL A 338 18.55 6.48 -10.04
C VAL A 338 18.67 5.39 -11.09
N VAL A 339 19.34 5.71 -12.20
CA VAL A 339 19.46 4.83 -13.36
C VAL A 339 20.86 4.25 -13.46
N GLY A 340 20.98 2.93 -13.47
CA GLY A 340 22.22 2.18 -13.62
C GLY A 340 22.18 0.86 -12.85
N ALA A 341 22.94 -0.13 -13.32
CA ALA A 341 22.97 -1.47 -12.73
C ALA A 341 23.53 -1.51 -11.28
N SER A 342 24.33 -0.51 -10.91
CA SER A 342 24.89 -0.42 -9.56
C SER A 342 25.13 1.02 -9.12
N ALA A 343 24.91 1.30 -7.84
CA ALA A 343 25.18 2.60 -7.22
C ALA A 343 26.06 2.46 -5.97
N THR A 344 26.90 3.47 -5.71
CA THR A 344 27.74 3.53 -4.51
C THR A 344 27.59 4.89 -3.84
N PHE A 345 27.21 4.87 -2.56
CA PHE A 345 27.13 6.05 -1.71
C PHE A 345 28.18 5.90 -0.60
N SER A 346 29.11 6.84 -0.52
CA SER A 346 30.16 6.77 0.48
C SER A 346 30.65 8.13 0.93
N GLY A 347 30.47 8.44 2.21
CA GLY A 347 31.17 9.52 2.91
C GLY A 347 30.89 10.94 2.41
N PHE A 348 29.79 11.17 1.68
CA PHE A 348 29.38 12.51 1.30
C PHE A 348 28.27 13.04 2.21
N SER A 349 28.20 14.37 2.34
CA SER A 349 27.15 15.06 3.09
C SER A 349 25.90 15.27 2.25
N THR A 350 24.74 15.19 2.89
CA THR A 350 23.44 15.51 2.29
C THR A 350 22.87 16.76 2.96
N ASN A 351 22.26 17.65 2.18
CA ASN A 351 21.62 18.87 2.65
C ASN A 351 20.26 19.05 1.99
N PHE A 352 19.28 19.53 2.75
CA PHE A 352 17.96 19.89 2.23
C PHE A 352 17.78 21.41 2.13
N GLY A 353 17.06 21.86 1.10
CA GLY A 353 16.71 23.25 0.81
C GLY A 353 15.23 23.41 0.44
N GLY A 354 14.71 24.63 0.40
CA GLY A 354 13.30 24.88 0.02
C GLY A 354 12.25 24.44 1.06
N GLY A 355 12.69 23.88 2.19
CA GLY A 355 11.83 23.43 3.29
C GLY A 355 11.52 21.93 3.28
N ILE A 356 11.96 21.18 2.25
CA ILE A 356 11.84 19.72 2.25
C ILE A 356 12.77 19.09 3.30
N ASP A 357 12.45 17.86 3.70
CA ASP A 357 13.25 17.02 4.59
C ASP A 357 13.25 15.57 4.09
N GLN A 358 13.93 14.68 4.83
CA GLN A 358 14.06 13.26 4.46
C GLN A 358 12.71 12.53 4.30
N THR A 359 11.64 12.98 4.95
CA THR A 359 10.31 12.34 4.86
C THR A 359 9.61 12.67 3.54
N GLY A 360 10.13 13.62 2.76
CA GLY A 360 9.65 13.98 1.42
C GLY A 360 10.52 13.45 0.28
N VAL A 361 11.53 12.61 0.53
CA VAL A 361 12.48 12.18 -0.51
C VAL A 361 12.45 10.66 -0.71
N LEU A 362 12.20 10.26 -1.96
CA LEU A 362 12.22 8.88 -2.44
C LEU A 362 13.31 8.69 -3.50
N PHE A 363 14.24 7.79 -3.24
CA PHE A 363 15.22 7.31 -4.21
C PHE A 363 14.71 6.02 -4.86
N ASN A 364 14.30 6.13 -6.12
CA ASN A 364 13.83 5.00 -6.91
C ASN A 364 14.99 4.44 -7.76
N PHE A 365 15.54 3.29 -7.37
CA PHE A 365 16.60 2.60 -8.10
C PHE A 365 15.99 1.69 -9.16
N VAL A 366 15.88 2.22 -10.37
CA VAL A 366 15.03 1.68 -11.44
C VAL A 366 15.48 0.29 -11.92
N ASN A 367 16.79 0.13 -12.11
CA ASN A 367 17.38 -1.09 -12.68
C ASN A 367 18.64 -1.54 -11.93
N ALA A 368 18.85 -1.03 -10.72
CA ALA A 368 19.99 -1.45 -9.91
C ALA A 368 19.78 -2.89 -9.43
N THR A 369 20.83 -3.70 -9.53
CA THR A 369 20.89 -5.03 -8.92
C THR A 369 21.80 -5.04 -7.70
N SER A 370 22.64 -4.00 -7.52
CA SER A 370 23.55 -3.86 -6.39
C SER A 370 23.65 -2.40 -5.94
N ILE A 371 23.51 -2.15 -4.64
CA ILE A 371 23.71 -0.83 -4.04
C ILE A 371 24.69 -0.97 -2.87
N THR A 372 25.76 -0.18 -2.87
CA THR A 372 26.73 -0.14 -1.78
C THR A 372 26.57 1.16 -1.02
N LEU A 373 26.28 1.07 0.27
CA LEU A 373 26.22 2.20 1.21
C LEU A 373 27.32 2.00 2.25
N ALA A 374 28.31 2.89 2.29
CA ALA A 374 29.49 2.72 3.16
C ALA A 374 29.86 4.03 3.86
N ASN A 375 29.99 4.04 5.19
CA ASN A 375 30.36 5.26 5.94
C ASN A 375 29.43 6.43 5.61
N HIS A 376 28.12 6.17 5.52
CA HIS A 376 27.15 7.12 5.01
C HIS A 376 25.86 7.08 5.85
N GLY A 377 25.36 8.26 6.20
CA GLY A 377 24.00 8.46 6.69
C GLY A 377 23.09 8.67 5.48
N PHE A 378 22.16 7.74 5.24
CA PHE A 378 21.21 7.84 4.14
C PHE A 378 19.94 8.54 4.60
N PHE A 379 19.56 9.64 3.95
CA PHE A 379 18.40 10.45 4.34
C PHE A 379 17.35 10.39 3.23
N GLY A 380 16.22 9.73 3.51
CA GLY A 380 15.16 9.47 2.55
C GLY A 380 14.83 7.99 2.44
N THR A 381 13.79 7.68 1.68
CA THR A 381 13.33 6.30 1.46
C THR A 381 13.94 5.71 0.20
N ILE A 382 14.35 4.45 0.26
CA ILE A 382 14.90 3.68 -0.88
C ILE A 382 13.83 2.74 -1.41
N LEU A 383 13.56 2.81 -2.71
CA LEU A 383 12.82 1.81 -3.48
C LEU A 383 13.76 1.14 -4.48
N ALA A 384 14.12 -0.12 -4.24
CA ALA A 384 15.08 -0.89 -5.02
C ALA A 384 14.71 -2.39 -5.07
N PRO A 385 13.51 -2.76 -5.57
CA PRO A 385 12.96 -4.11 -5.44
C PRO A 385 13.84 -5.21 -6.06
N SER A 386 14.67 -4.87 -7.04
CA SER A 386 15.58 -5.80 -7.72
C SER A 386 17.00 -5.82 -7.16
N ALA A 387 17.32 -4.97 -6.18
CA ALA A 387 18.69 -4.78 -5.72
C ALA A 387 19.02 -5.57 -4.44
N HIS A 388 20.25 -6.07 -4.36
CA HIS A 388 20.90 -6.36 -3.09
C HIS A 388 21.60 -5.10 -2.57
N ILE A 389 21.32 -4.71 -1.33
CA ILE A 389 21.98 -3.61 -0.65
C ILE A 389 23.06 -4.16 0.26
N HIS A 390 24.30 -3.68 0.12
CA HIS A 390 25.36 -3.87 1.09
C HIS A 390 25.58 -2.58 1.87
N PHE A 391 25.24 -2.58 3.16
CA PHE A 391 25.34 -1.40 4.03
C PHE A 391 26.36 -1.61 5.15
N SER A 392 27.47 -0.89 5.08
CA SER A 392 28.54 -0.98 6.07
C SER A 392 28.76 0.35 6.77
N ASN A 393 28.77 0.33 8.11
CA ASN A 393 29.10 1.48 8.95
C ASN A 393 28.30 2.74 8.59
N GLY A 394 27.03 2.82 8.97
CA GLY A 394 26.21 4.00 8.70
C GLY A 394 24.85 3.90 9.36
N SER A 395 23.99 4.84 9.00
CA SER A 395 22.59 4.85 9.44
C SER A 395 21.69 5.23 8.28
N PHE A 396 20.41 4.97 8.43
CA PHE A 396 19.40 5.51 7.52
C PHE A 396 18.25 6.12 8.30
N ASP A 397 17.78 7.26 7.79
CA ASP A 397 16.64 8.02 8.28
C ASP A 397 15.59 8.00 7.17
N GLY A 398 14.75 6.95 7.20
CA GLY A 398 13.84 6.62 6.10
C GLY A 398 13.44 5.15 6.05
N GLY A 399 12.73 4.76 5.00
CA GLY A 399 12.43 3.36 4.69
C GLY A 399 13.41 2.74 3.70
N ILE A 400 13.58 1.42 3.76
CA ILE A 400 14.30 0.64 2.74
C ILE A 400 13.38 -0.46 2.22
N TYR A 401 13.00 -0.37 0.95
CA TYR A 401 12.18 -1.35 0.24
C TYR A 401 13.03 -1.96 -0.88
N ALA A 402 13.59 -3.16 -0.66
CA ALA A 402 14.61 -3.70 -1.56
C ALA A 402 14.52 -5.21 -1.79
N GLY A 403 15.29 -5.71 -2.77
CA GLY A 403 15.38 -7.14 -3.03
C GLY A 403 15.98 -7.91 -1.85
N SER A 404 17.09 -7.44 -1.29
CA SER A 404 17.68 -8.00 -0.06
C SER A 404 18.71 -7.04 0.52
N MET A 405 19.15 -7.29 1.76
CA MET A 405 20.15 -6.45 2.42
C MET A 405 21.13 -7.27 3.25
N SER A 406 22.41 -6.88 3.18
CA SER A 406 23.44 -7.31 4.12
C SER A 406 24.08 -6.08 4.77
N GLY A 407 24.29 -6.09 6.08
CA GLY A 407 24.89 -4.93 6.73
C GLY A 407 24.44 -4.66 8.15
N ASN A 408 25.16 -3.75 8.80
CA ASN A 408 24.99 -3.37 10.20
C ASN A 408 24.56 -1.90 10.36
N ALA A 409 23.79 -1.37 9.41
CA ALA A 409 23.33 0.01 9.50
C ALA A 409 22.19 0.17 10.51
N GLU A 410 22.25 1.24 11.30
CA GLU A 410 21.17 1.61 12.22
C GLU A 410 20.03 2.30 11.47
N GLY A 411 18.79 1.87 11.72
CA GLY A 411 17.60 2.44 11.10
C GLY A 411 16.80 3.34 12.04
N HIS A 412 16.54 4.58 11.65
CA HIS A 412 15.71 5.53 12.38
C HIS A 412 14.33 5.70 11.71
N ILE A 413 13.29 5.92 12.52
CA ILE A 413 11.92 6.13 12.04
C ILE A 413 11.81 7.54 11.45
N ASN A 414 11.77 7.63 10.13
CA ASN A 414 11.40 8.83 9.38
C ASN A 414 10.64 8.38 8.12
N PRO A 415 9.42 7.83 8.27
CA PRO A 415 8.70 7.23 7.15
C PRO A 415 8.48 8.26 6.03
N LEU A 416 8.42 7.76 4.80
CA LEU A 416 7.99 8.59 3.67
C LEU A 416 6.57 9.09 3.95
N ARG A 417 6.32 10.38 3.74
CA ARG A 417 4.98 10.94 3.91
C ARG A 417 4.03 10.34 2.88
N GLU A 418 2.81 10.11 3.31
CA GLU A 418 1.70 9.78 2.41
C GLU A 418 1.46 10.97 1.49
N ILE A 419 1.64 10.74 0.19
CA ILE A 419 1.39 11.73 -0.85
C ILE A 419 0.65 11.00 -1.96
N ASP A 420 -0.61 11.39 -2.17
CA ASP A 420 -1.39 10.95 -3.31
C ASP A 420 -0.91 11.71 -4.55
N LEU A 421 -0.29 11.01 -5.50
CA LEU A 421 0.15 11.60 -6.77
C LEU A 421 -0.96 11.59 -7.83
N CYS A 422 -2.21 11.69 -7.39
CA CYS A 422 -3.35 11.81 -8.28
C CYS A 422 -3.24 13.15 -9.03
N SER A 423 -3.31 13.11 -10.37
CA SER A 423 -3.37 14.35 -11.15
C SER A 423 -4.61 15.12 -10.72
N SER A 424 -4.45 16.27 -10.07
CA SER A 424 -5.56 17.22 -9.94
C SER A 424 -5.93 17.67 -11.35
N GLU A 425 -7.18 17.51 -11.72
CA GLU A 425 -7.78 18.00 -12.97
C GLU A 425 -7.37 19.47 -13.21
N PRO A 426 -6.98 19.86 -14.44
CA PRO A 426 -6.69 21.27 -14.72
C PRO A 426 -7.94 22.11 -14.46
N GLU A 427 -7.77 23.19 -13.68
CA GLU A 427 -8.83 24.16 -13.40
C GLU A 427 -9.40 24.66 -14.74
N PRO A 428 -10.73 24.63 -14.95
CA PRO A 428 -11.32 25.06 -16.20
C PRO A 428 -10.93 26.52 -16.47
N GLU A 429 -10.40 26.80 -17.66
CA GLU A 429 -10.04 28.17 -18.03
C GLU A 429 -11.24 29.11 -17.81
N PRO A 430 -11.02 30.29 -17.21
CA PRO A 430 -12.08 31.27 -17.07
C PRO A 430 -12.56 31.66 -18.47
N GLY A 431 -13.80 31.29 -18.79
CA GLY A 431 -14.41 31.56 -20.09
C GLY A 431 -14.33 33.04 -20.46
N PRO A 432 -14.24 33.37 -21.76
CA PRO A 432 -14.12 34.75 -22.21
C PRO A 432 -15.37 35.55 -21.81
N ASN A 433 -15.13 36.67 -21.11
CA ASN A 433 -16.15 37.65 -20.70
C ASN A 433 -16.77 38.40 -21.88
#